data_AF-A0A2D9H4V1-F1
#
_entry.id   AF-A0A2D9H4V1-F1
#
_cell.length_a   1.000
_cell.length_b   1.000
_cell.length_c   1.000
_cell.angle_alpha   90.00
_cell.angle_beta   90.00
_cell.angle_gamma   90.00
#
_symmetry.space_group_name_H-M   'P 1'
#
loop_
_entity.id
_entity.type
_entity.pdbx_description
1 polymer ?
#
loop_
_entity_poly.entity_id
_entity_poly.type
_entity_poly.pdbx_seq_one_letter_code
_entity_poly.pdbx_strand_id
1 'polypeptide(L)'
;MHVSDAPGADTGEGAGSDAGEGAGRPRRTPQEQAAWERRRRRAEIFGDALPETTADERELDPRDRRDGDTWLKEQVPPHHGG
;
A
#
# COMPACT_ATOMS: atom_id res chain seq x y z
N MET A 1 -13.35 -11.80 -18.32
CA MET A 1 -12.31 -12.74 -17.87
C MET A 1 -12.52 -13.01 -16.40
N HIS A 2 -13.24 -14.07 -16.06
CA HIS A 2 -13.30 -14.61 -14.70
C HIS A 2 -12.23 -15.68 -14.61
N VAL A 3 -11.28 -15.54 -13.68
CA VAL A 3 -10.31 -16.60 -13.38
C VAL A 3 -10.95 -17.50 -12.32
N SER A 4 -11.35 -18.70 -12.75
CA SER A 4 -11.53 -19.81 -11.83
C SER A 4 -10.18 -20.51 -11.74
N ASP A 5 -9.63 -20.62 -10.54
CA ASP A 5 -8.70 -21.69 -10.23
C ASP A 5 -9.02 -22.21 -8.83
N ALA A 6 -9.30 -23.50 -8.77
CA ALA A 6 -9.63 -24.24 -7.56
C ALA A 6 -8.34 -24.86 -6.98
N PRO A 7 -8.29 -25.15 -5.66
CA PRO A 7 -7.05 -25.43 -4.95
C PRO A 7 -6.61 -26.89 -5.04
N GLY A 8 -5.30 -27.10 -5.21
CA GLY A 8 -4.64 -28.39 -5.05
C GLY A 8 -3.55 -28.29 -3.99
N ALA A 9 -3.73 -29.05 -2.91
CA ALA A 9 -2.86 -29.11 -1.75
C ALA A 9 -1.52 -29.80 -2.07
N ASP A 10 -0.43 -29.30 -1.48
CA ASP A 10 0.77 -30.09 -1.20
C ASP A 10 0.98 -30.10 0.32
N THR A 11 0.87 -31.31 0.85
CA THR A 11 1.09 -31.66 2.24
C THR A 11 2.58 -31.84 2.49
N GLY A 12 3.16 -30.94 3.28
CA GLY A 12 4.51 -31.10 3.83
C GLY A 12 4.48 -30.99 5.34
N GLU A 13 4.06 -32.06 6.01
CA GLU A 13 4.26 -32.23 7.46
C GLU A 13 5.74 -32.59 7.71
N GLY A 14 6.39 -31.82 8.57
CA GLY A 14 7.76 -32.04 9.02
C GLY A 14 7.93 -31.50 10.43
N ALA A 15 7.56 -32.33 11.40
CA ALA A 15 7.73 -32.07 12.82
C ALA A 15 9.20 -31.80 13.16
N GLY A 16 9.43 -30.76 13.96
CA GLY A 16 10.70 -30.42 14.56
C GLY A 16 10.45 -29.57 15.80
N SER A 17 9.98 -30.22 16.86
CA SER A 17 10.00 -29.66 18.21
C SER A 17 11.43 -29.68 18.75
N ASP A 18 11.97 -28.51 19.06
CA ASP A 18 12.94 -28.35 20.15
C ASP A 18 12.78 -26.93 20.72
N ALA A 19 12.51 -26.88 22.02
CA ALA A 19 12.24 -25.67 22.77
C ALA A 19 13.57 -25.08 23.27
N GLY A 20 13.82 -23.81 22.96
CA GLY A 20 14.92 -23.04 23.51
C GLY A 20 14.52 -21.58 23.71
N GLU A 21 14.14 -21.22 24.93
CA GLU A 21 13.76 -19.88 25.34
C GLU A 21 14.98 -18.94 25.33
N GLY A 22 15.04 -18.09 24.31
CA GLY A 22 15.70 -16.79 24.39
C GLY A 22 14.65 -15.76 24.00
N ALA A 23 14.33 -14.82 24.89
CA ALA A 23 13.38 -13.73 24.66
C ALA A 23 13.90 -12.74 23.60
N GLY A 24 14.09 -13.21 22.38
CA GLY A 24 14.35 -12.45 21.17
C GLY A 24 13.04 -12.33 20.42
N ARG A 25 12.70 -11.12 19.97
CA ARG A 25 11.56 -10.90 19.07
C ARG A 25 11.54 -12.00 17.99
N PRO A 26 10.38 -12.62 17.72
CA PRO A 26 10.29 -13.60 16.65
C PRO A 26 10.89 -13.00 15.38
N ARG A 27 11.78 -13.74 14.73
CA ARG A 27 12.34 -13.32 13.46
C ARG A 27 11.17 -13.11 12.50
N ARG A 28 11.05 -11.91 11.93
CA ARG A 28 10.02 -11.60 10.94
C ARG A 28 10.09 -12.61 9.81
N THR A 29 8.94 -13.10 9.41
CA THR A 29 8.78 -13.91 8.20
C THR A 29 9.24 -13.10 6.98
N PRO A 30 9.61 -13.75 5.87
CA PRO A 30 9.93 -13.05 4.63
C PRO A 30 8.83 -12.09 4.16
N GLN A 31 7.56 -12.44 4.39
CA GLN A 31 6.42 -11.60 4.02
C GLN A 31 6.35 -10.32 4.88
N GLU A 32 6.59 -10.43 6.18
CA GLU A 32 6.64 -9.29 7.10
C GLU A 32 7.83 -8.37 6.78
N GLN A 33 8.97 -8.93 6.41
CA GLN A 33 10.14 -8.17 5.94
C GLN A 33 9.80 -7.37 4.68
N ALA A 34 9.19 -8.01 3.67
CA ALA A 34 8.77 -7.35 2.45
C ALA A 34 7.72 -6.24 2.73
N ALA A 35 6.78 -6.48 3.64
CA ALA A 35 5.79 -5.47 4.04
C ALA A 35 6.45 -4.27 4.74
N TRP A 36 7.43 -4.52 5.61
CA TRP A 36 8.20 -3.47 6.27
C TRP A 36 9.02 -2.64 5.28
N GLU A 37 9.69 -3.29 4.32
CA GLU A 37 10.43 -2.58 3.27
C GLU A 37 9.52 -1.70 2.41
N ARG A 38 8.35 -2.20 2.01
CA ARG A 38 7.35 -1.41 1.28
C ARG A 38 6.90 -0.20 2.08
N ARG A 39 6.66 -0.36 3.39
CA ARG A 39 6.30 0.75 4.29
C ARG A 39 7.43 1.77 4.38
N ARG A 40 8.67 1.32 4.55
CA ARG A 40 9.87 2.18 4.63
C ARG A 40 10.04 3.02 3.36
N ARG A 41 9.97 2.40 2.18
CA ARG A 41 10.10 3.11 0.90
C ARG A 41 9.02 4.16 0.69
N ARG A 42 7.78 3.89 1.13
CA ARG A 42 6.72 4.91 1.09
C ARG A 42 6.99 6.06 2.07
N ALA A 43 7.42 5.75 3.29
CA ALA A 43 7.71 6.76 4.29
C ALA A 43 8.89 7.67 3.91
N GLU A 44 9.83 7.15 3.12
CA GLU A 44 10.93 7.96 2.55
C GLU A 44 10.42 9.08 1.63
N ILE A 45 9.32 8.85 0.91
CA ILE A 45 8.73 9.83 -0.02
C ILE A 45 7.67 10.69 0.67
N PHE A 46 6.81 10.08 1.47
CA PHE A 46 5.58 10.70 1.99
C PHE A 46 5.64 11.02 3.49
N GLY A 47 6.67 10.59 4.20
CA GLY A 47 6.69 10.59 5.66
C GLY A 47 5.89 9.43 6.28
N ASP A 48 6.03 9.25 7.59
CA ASP A 48 5.32 8.23 8.37
C ASP A 48 4.14 8.79 9.18
N ALA A 49 4.12 10.10 9.41
CA ALA A 49 3.06 10.80 10.11
C ALA A 49 1.87 11.11 9.17
N LEU A 50 0.66 10.76 9.61
CA LEU A 50 -0.56 11.26 8.98
C LEU A 50 -0.85 12.68 9.48
N PRO A 51 -1.46 13.54 8.66
CA PRO A 51 -1.91 14.83 9.13
C PRO A 51 -3.01 14.72 10.19
N GLU A 52 -3.09 15.71 11.08
CA GLU A 52 -4.10 15.76 12.14
C GLU A 52 -5.52 15.97 11.59
N THR A 53 -5.64 16.69 10.47
CA THR A 53 -6.92 16.95 9.80
C THR A 53 -7.03 16.15 8.52
N THR A 54 -8.25 15.74 8.19
CA THR A 54 -8.58 15.19 6.88
C THR A 54 -8.55 16.29 5.80
N ALA A 55 -8.64 15.88 4.53
CA ALA A 55 -8.62 16.81 3.41
C ALA A 55 -9.86 17.70 3.35
N ASP A 56 -11.02 17.21 3.80
CA ASP A 56 -12.28 17.95 3.82
C ASP A 56 -12.34 18.99 4.95
N GLU A 57 -11.66 18.74 6.07
CA GLU A 57 -11.56 19.68 7.18
C GLU A 57 -10.47 20.74 6.99
N ARG A 58 -9.52 20.49 6.07
CA ARG A 58 -8.39 21.39 5.83
C ARG A 58 -8.75 22.50 4.87
N GLU A 59 -8.38 23.73 5.23
CA GLU A 59 -8.41 24.86 4.29
C GLU A 59 -7.41 24.65 3.14
N LEU A 60 -7.87 24.74 1.90
CA LEU A 60 -7.03 24.55 0.72
C LEU A 60 -6.09 25.75 0.52
N ASP A 61 -4.78 25.49 0.34
CA ASP A 61 -3.83 26.52 -0.07
C ASP A 61 -4.33 27.12 -1.40
N PRO A 62 -4.35 28.45 -1.57
CA PRO A 62 -4.69 29.09 -2.85
C PRO A 62 -3.91 28.54 -4.06
N ARG A 63 -2.71 27.97 -3.85
CA ARG A 63 -1.90 27.29 -4.88
C ARG A 63 -2.42 25.90 -5.25
N ASP A 64 -3.11 25.23 -4.34
CA ASP A 64 -3.73 23.92 -4.55
C ASP A 64 -5.11 24.04 -5.19
N ARG A 65 -5.71 25.24 -5.19
CA ARG A 65 -6.90 25.57 -5.97
C ARG A 65 -6.58 25.73 -7.46
N ARG A 66 -6.07 24.69 -8.11
CA ARG A 66 -6.24 24.62 -9.57
C ARG A 66 -7.72 24.52 -9.87
N ASP A 67 -8.18 25.29 -10.84
CA ASP A 67 -9.53 25.18 -11.38
C ASP A 67 -9.75 23.75 -11.89
N GLY A 68 -10.59 22.98 -11.21
CA GLY A 68 -10.84 21.57 -11.48
C GLY A 68 -11.34 21.35 -12.91
N ASP A 69 -12.05 22.31 -13.47
CA ASP A 69 -12.52 22.26 -14.85
C ASP A 69 -11.37 22.37 -15.85
N THR A 70 -10.35 23.16 -15.52
CA THR A 70 -9.16 23.30 -16.36
C THR A 70 -8.36 22.00 -16.37
N TRP A 71 -8.12 21.39 -15.20
CA TRP A 71 -7.46 20.08 -15.13
C TRP A 71 -8.27 19.00 -15.86
N LEU A 72 -9.59 18.95 -15.66
CA LEU A 72 -10.44 17.95 -16.30
C LEU A 72 -10.39 18.08 -17.83
N LYS A 73 -10.43 19.30 -18.38
CA LYS A 73 -10.29 19.56 -19.82
C LYS A 73 -8.93 19.12 -20.36
N GLU A 74 -7.86 19.34 -19.61
CA GLU A 74 -6.51 18.86 -19.97
C GLU A 74 -6.40 17.33 -19.97
N GLN A 75 -7.23 16.64 -19.17
CA GLN A 75 -7.27 15.19 -19.11
C GLN A 75 -8.20 14.55 -20.15
N VAL A 76 -8.94 15.32 -20.96
CA VAL A 76 -9.81 14.76 -21.99
C VAL A 76 -8.95 14.16 -23.12
N PRO A 77 -9.01 12.83 -23.37
CA PRO A 77 -8.28 12.24 -24.49
C PRO A 77 -8.74 12.82 -25.84
N PRO A 78 -7.85 12.94 -26.83
CA PRO A 78 -8.11 13.66 -28.09
C PRO A 78 -9.25 13.05 -28.94
N HIS A 79 -9.68 11.83 -28.63
CA HIS A 79 -10.74 11.12 -29.35
C HIS A 79 -12.13 11.27 -28.70
N HIS A 80 -12.28 12.02 -27.60
CA HIS A 80 -13.58 12.22 -26.93
C HIS A 80 -14.48 13.30 -27.58
N GLY A 81 -14.15 13.74 -28.80
CA GLY A 81 -14.82 14.82 -29.52
C GLY A 81 -15.41 14.43 -30.88
N GLY A 82 -15.77 13.15 -31.09
CA GLY A 82 -16.42 12.66 -32.31
C GLY A 82 -17.29 11.44 -32.08
#